data_AF-A0A6S7JZF6-F1
#
_entry.id   AF-A0A6S7JZF6-F1
#
_cell.length_a   1.000
_cell.length_b   1.000
_cell.length_c   1.000
_cell.angle_alpha   90.00
_cell.angle_beta   90.00
_cell.angle_gamma   90.00
#
_symmetry.space_group_name_H-M   'P 1'
#
loop_
_entity.id
_entity.type
_entity.pdbx_description
1 polymer ?
#
loop_
_entity_poly.entity_id
_entity_poly.type
_entity_poly.pdbx_seq_one_letter_code
_entity_poly.pdbx_strand_id
1 'polypeptide(L)'
;MTVNNIPFLLQAHINLCDHTVIICVHTQCPTKVKRYLLAKHLEEECLYRSVMCENCQETLPFAYIEKHIKESCQVAPLTCQYCQLTNIPRKEMRKHQTEECEEIVVECDCKSIGCDYTKVSKRKELRKHYKDASRFHIQLLLRFIFELQGEMQNRAPKFENFATKQLVLDEVNRVKDAISAEIKTMESKFSAMMATVNGLIRRLENVDSSGASSSNGSGSNAEIRRIEMRMGKEIEKLQAKNNRLETQLREAMEAMERYQNKIEQIDQSVAVITARFADLEPREPSQTKVNYNGVLLWKIEGYQRKRQDAINGVKTTIFSPYFYTSEFGYKMCAKIYMNGYGFRKESHLSLFFVVMKGDYDALQTWPLQKKITMMLLDQGNGDHMIHVFNSDPQSSSFRRPNSDMNEPSRWPLQIPLDGLTSRSPRQFVKDDVMFIKIIVEELQ
;
A
#
# COMPACT_ATOMS: atom_id res chain seq x y z
N MET A 1 -80.57 -27.73 -26.05
CA MET A 1 -79.45 -27.26 -25.19
C MET A 1 -78.45 -26.52 -26.08
N THR A 2 -78.55 -25.19 -26.03
CA THR A 2 -77.57 -24.14 -26.38
C THR A 2 -76.58 -24.35 -27.54
N VAL A 3 -76.91 -23.67 -28.65
CA VAL A 3 -76.07 -23.29 -29.80
C VAL A 3 -74.99 -22.23 -29.43
N ASN A 4 -74.77 -21.93 -28.15
CA ASN A 4 -73.96 -20.81 -27.67
C ASN A 4 -72.47 -21.12 -27.41
N ASN A 5 -71.97 -22.32 -27.75
CA ASN A 5 -70.56 -22.71 -27.53
C ASN A 5 -69.67 -22.67 -28.78
N ILE A 6 -70.22 -22.35 -29.95
CA ILE A 6 -69.47 -22.31 -31.22
C ILE A 6 -68.30 -21.29 -31.18
N PRO A 7 -68.46 -20.06 -30.65
CA PRO A 7 -67.36 -19.10 -30.60
C PRO A 7 -66.22 -19.56 -29.68
N PHE A 8 -66.56 -20.21 -28.56
CA PHE A 8 -65.59 -20.72 -27.59
C PHE A 8 -64.83 -21.94 -28.14
N LEU A 9 -65.53 -22.87 -28.79
CA LEU A 9 -64.92 -24.04 -29.43
C LEU A 9 -64.06 -23.65 -30.64
N LEU A 10 -64.49 -22.64 -31.42
CA LEU A 10 -63.71 -22.10 -32.53
C LEU A 10 -62.45 -21.39 -32.05
N GLN A 11 -62.54 -20.57 -30.99
CA GLN A 11 -61.37 -19.90 -30.43
C GLN A 11 -60.38 -20.91 -29.81
N ALA A 12 -60.88 -21.93 -29.11
CA ALA A 12 -60.06 -23.02 -28.58
C ALA A 12 -59.37 -23.80 -29.71
N HIS A 13 -60.06 -24.07 -30.81
CA HIS A 13 -59.48 -24.71 -32.00
C HIS A 13 -58.42 -23.81 -32.68
N ILE A 14 -58.71 -22.53 -32.92
CA ILE A 14 -57.75 -21.57 -33.52
C ILE A 14 -56.46 -21.48 -32.70
N ASN A 15 -56.58 -21.55 -31.37
CA ASN A 15 -55.46 -21.53 -30.43
C ASN A 15 -54.59 -22.80 -30.46
N LEU A 16 -55.04 -23.88 -31.11
CA LEU A 16 -54.32 -25.15 -31.24
C LEU A 16 -54.08 -25.56 -32.71
N CYS A 17 -54.70 -24.88 -33.67
CA CYS A 17 -54.66 -25.24 -35.08
C CYS A 17 -53.29 -24.95 -35.70
N ASP A 18 -52.70 -26.00 -36.27
CA ASP A 18 -51.38 -25.97 -36.93
C ASP A 18 -51.34 -25.06 -38.16
N HIS A 19 -52.48 -24.87 -38.83
CA HIS A 19 -52.58 -24.02 -40.02
C HIS A 19 -52.85 -22.55 -39.69
N THR A 20 -53.10 -22.20 -38.43
CA THR A 20 -53.26 -20.80 -38.01
C THR A 20 -51.96 -20.03 -38.27
N VAL A 21 -52.10 -18.85 -38.86
CA VAL A 21 -50.98 -17.93 -39.08
C VAL A 21 -50.71 -17.19 -37.78
N ILE A 22 -49.50 -17.36 -37.26
CA ILE A 22 -49.01 -16.71 -36.04
C ILE A 22 -47.82 -15.81 -36.36
N ILE A 23 -47.57 -14.83 -35.51
CA ILE A 23 -46.37 -14.00 -35.58
C ILE A 23 -45.19 -14.74 -34.95
N CYS A 24 -43.97 -14.49 -35.45
CA CYS A 24 -42.77 -15.00 -34.82
C CYS A 24 -42.70 -14.59 -33.34
N VAL A 25 -42.16 -15.48 -32.49
CA VAL A 25 -42.00 -15.23 -31.04
C VAL A 25 -40.99 -14.10 -30.75
N HIS A 26 -40.09 -13.83 -31.69
CA HIS A 26 -39.15 -12.72 -31.60
C HIS A 26 -39.82 -11.42 -32.03
N THR A 27 -39.98 -10.47 -31.11
CA THR A 27 -40.67 -9.18 -31.34
C THR A 27 -40.06 -8.33 -32.45
N GLN A 28 -38.78 -8.54 -32.77
CA GLN A 28 -38.05 -7.85 -33.85
C GLN A 28 -38.25 -8.51 -35.23
N CYS A 29 -38.87 -9.69 -35.29
CA CYS A 29 -39.14 -10.40 -36.53
C CYS A 29 -40.59 -10.14 -36.98
N PRO A 30 -40.82 -9.41 -38.09
CA PRO A 30 -42.18 -9.10 -38.56
C PRO A 30 -42.85 -10.29 -39.29
N THR A 31 -42.18 -11.42 -39.42
CA THR A 31 -42.62 -12.55 -40.24
C THR A 31 -43.82 -13.27 -39.62
N LYS A 32 -44.84 -13.50 -40.45
CA LYS A 32 -46.01 -14.32 -40.12
C LYS A 32 -45.83 -15.71 -40.71
N VAL A 33 -45.95 -16.75 -39.90
CA VAL A 33 -45.74 -18.15 -40.30
C VAL A 33 -46.92 -19.01 -39.87
N LYS A 34 -47.22 -20.08 -40.62
CA LYS A 34 -48.17 -21.10 -40.14
C LYS A 34 -47.56 -21.79 -38.92
N ARG A 35 -48.36 -22.11 -37.91
CA ARG A 35 -47.88 -22.67 -36.65
C ARG A 35 -46.98 -23.90 -36.83
N TYR A 36 -47.32 -24.84 -37.70
CA TYR A 36 -46.46 -26.02 -37.96
C TYR A 36 -45.10 -25.68 -38.59
N LEU A 37 -44.95 -24.52 -39.24
CA LEU A 37 -43.69 -24.05 -39.82
C LEU A 37 -42.87 -23.19 -38.86
N LEU A 38 -43.40 -22.86 -37.68
CA LEU A 38 -42.71 -21.98 -36.73
C LEU A 38 -41.36 -22.58 -36.28
N ALA A 39 -41.30 -23.89 -36.02
CA ALA A 39 -40.05 -24.55 -35.63
C ALA A 39 -38.96 -24.40 -36.71
N LYS A 40 -39.29 -24.75 -37.96
CA LYS A 40 -38.38 -24.57 -39.11
C LYS A 40 -37.94 -23.11 -39.27
N HIS A 41 -38.89 -22.17 -39.16
CA HIS A 41 -38.56 -20.75 -39.21
C HIS A 41 -37.56 -20.36 -38.12
N LEU A 42 -37.78 -20.79 -36.87
CA LEU A 42 -36.90 -20.46 -35.75
C LEU A 42 -35.53 -21.14 -35.82
N GLU A 43 -35.41 -22.29 -36.46
CA GLU A 43 -34.16 -23.03 -36.59
C GLU A 43 -33.31 -22.57 -37.79
N GLU A 44 -33.93 -22.29 -38.94
CA GLU A 44 -33.19 -22.10 -40.20
C GLU A 44 -33.30 -20.68 -40.77
N GLU A 45 -34.47 -20.03 -40.66
CA GLU A 45 -34.80 -18.85 -41.47
C GLU A 45 -34.77 -17.54 -40.67
N CYS A 46 -35.13 -17.57 -39.38
CA CYS A 46 -35.30 -16.39 -38.56
C CYS A 46 -33.95 -15.72 -38.34
N LEU A 47 -33.82 -14.44 -38.73
CA LEU A 47 -32.61 -13.65 -38.46
C LEU A 47 -32.38 -13.42 -36.96
N TYR A 48 -33.40 -13.56 -36.13
CA TYR A 48 -33.30 -13.40 -34.68
C TYR A 48 -33.20 -14.74 -33.95
N ARG A 49 -32.99 -15.85 -34.68
CA ARG A 49 -32.72 -17.15 -34.06
C ARG A 49 -31.44 -17.11 -33.23
N SER A 50 -31.44 -17.91 -32.18
CA SER A 50 -30.31 -18.05 -31.27
C SER A 50 -29.22 -18.91 -31.93
N VAL A 51 -28.04 -18.34 -32.15
CA VAL A 51 -26.86 -19.07 -32.67
C VAL A 51 -25.68 -18.90 -31.72
N MET A 52 -24.82 -19.91 -31.69
CA MET A 52 -23.61 -19.90 -30.88
C MET A 52 -22.43 -19.41 -31.72
N CYS A 53 -21.64 -18.48 -31.19
CA CYS A 53 -20.42 -18.03 -31.84
C CYS A 53 -19.36 -19.15 -31.81
N GLU A 54 -18.85 -19.55 -32.98
CA GLU A 54 -17.86 -20.62 -33.10
C GLU A 54 -16.55 -20.30 -32.34
N ASN A 55 -16.23 -19.01 -32.17
CA ASN A 55 -14.98 -18.57 -31.55
C ASN A 55 -15.06 -18.47 -30.01
N CYS A 56 -16.11 -17.85 -29.47
CA CYS A 56 -16.25 -17.60 -28.03
C CYS A 56 -17.37 -18.39 -27.35
N GLN A 57 -18.16 -19.15 -28.10
CA GLN A 57 -19.30 -19.94 -27.62
C GLN A 57 -20.43 -19.11 -26.99
N GLU A 58 -20.44 -17.80 -27.21
CA GLU A 58 -21.51 -16.91 -26.77
C GLU A 58 -22.75 -17.06 -27.66
N THR A 59 -23.93 -17.10 -27.05
CA THR A 59 -25.20 -17.30 -27.73
C THR A 59 -25.86 -15.96 -28.03
N LEU A 60 -26.09 -15.67 -29.32
CA LEU A 60 -26.52 -14.37 -29.82
C LEU A 60 -27.59 -14.52 -30.93
N PRO A 61 -28.42 -13.51 -31.21
CA PRO A 61 -29.24 -13.50 -32.42
C PRO A 61 -28.39 -13.55 -33.69
N PHE A 62 -28.76 -14.37 -34.68
CA PHE A 62 -28.03 -14.54 -35.94
C PHE A 62 -27.75 -13.20 -36.67
N ALA A 63 -28.68 -12.24 -36.62
CA ALA A 63 -28.52 -10.90 -37.21
C ALA A 63 -27.31 -10.12 -36.66
N TYR A 64 -26.82 -10.48 -35.47
CA TYR A 64 -25.72 -9.79 -34.79
C TYR A 64 -24.41 -10.58 -34.80
N ILE A 65 -24.39 -11.82 -35.32
CA ILE A 65 -23.22 -12.70 -35.22
C ILE A 65 -22.01 -12.15 -36.00
N GLU A 66 -22.24 -11.63 -37.20
CA GLU A 66 -21.18 -11.08 -38.04
C GLU A 66 -20.56 -9.82 -37.41
N LYS A 67 -21.42 -8.94 -36.87
CA LYS A 67 -20.98 -7.74 -36.15
C LYS A 67 -20.20 -8.11 -34.89
N HIS A 68 -20.69 -9.09 -34.12
CA HIS A 68 -19.98 -9.61 -32.95
C HIS A 68 -18.57 -10.09 -33.33
N ILE A 69 -18.42 -10.95 -34.34
CA ILE A 69 -17.10 -11.48 -34.75
C ILE A 69 -16.15 -10.35 -35.17
N LYS A 70 -16.64 -9.40 -35.98
CA LYS A 70 -15.83 -8.29 -36.53
C LYS A 70 -15.43 -7.24 -35.49
N GLU A 71 -16.30 -6.93 -34.52
CA GLU A 71 -16.12 -5.76 -33.65
C GLU A 71 -15.90 -6.12 -32.17
N SER A 72 -16.46 -7.21 -31.66
CA SER A 72 -16.60 -7.43 -30.21
C SER A 72 -16.04 -8.76 -29.69
N CYS A 73 -15.96 -9.79 -30.54
CA CYS A 73 -15.53 -11.12 -30.14
C CYS A 73 -14.06 -11.11 -29.73
N GLN A 74 -13.83 -11.32 -28.43
CA GLN A 74 -12.50 -11.29 -27.82
C GLN A 74 -11.61 -12.47 -28.23
N VAL A 75 -12.22 -13.56 -28.71
CA VAL A 75 -11.55 -14.80 -29.13
C VAL A 75 -11.48 -14.92 -30.66
N ALA A 76 -12.03 -13.95 -31.41
CA ALA A 76 -11.93 -13.97 -32.86
C ALA A 76 -10.45 -13.94 -33.31
N PRO A 77 -10.02 -14.85 -34.21
CA PRO A 77 -8.67 -14.90 -34.72
C PRO A 77 -8.43 -13.72 -35.67
N LEU A 78 -7.41 -12.92 -35.36
CA LEU A 78 -6.98 -11.79 -36.16
C LEU A 78 -5.57 -12.04 -36.70
N THR A 79 -5.24 -11.33 -37.78
CA THR A 79 -3.90 -11.32 -38.37
C THR A 79 -3.21 -10.03 -37.98
N CYS A 80 -1.97 -10.12 -37.48
CA CYS A 80 -1.17 -8.95 -37.16
C CYS A 80 -0.75 -8.22 -38.44
N GLN A 81 -1.07 -6.94 -38.55
CA GLN A 81 -0.72 -6.14 -39.73
C GLN A 81 0.79 -5.91 -39.94
N TYR A 82 1.61 -6.11 -38.90
CA TYR A 82 3.05 -5.85 -38.94
C TYR A 82 3.86 -7.10 -39.28
N CYS A 83 3.61 -8.22 -38.59
CA CYS A 83 4.36 -9.48 -38.76
C CYS A 83 3.60 -10.55 -39.56
N GLN A 84 2.34 -10.28 -39.95
CA GLN A 84 1.47 -11.20 -40.69
C GLN A 84 1.18 -12.52 -39.96
N LEU A 85 1.48 -12.61 -38.66
CA LEU A 85 1.10 -13.76 -37.83
C LEU A 85 -0.42 -13.83 -37.72
N THR A 86 -0.98 -14.95 -38.15
CA THR A 86 -2.42 -15.24 -38.14
C THR A 86 -2.85 -15.88 -36.82
N ASN A 87 -4.16 -15.99 -36.58
CA ASN A 87 -4.74 -16.68 -35.43
C ASN A 87 -4.42 -16.08 -34.05
N ILE A 88 -4.19 -14.77 -33.98
CA ILE A 88 -4.02 -14.08 -32.69
C ILE A 88 -5.41 -13.70 -32.16
N PRO A 89 -5.84 -14.17 -30.97
CA PRO A 89 -7.11 -13.75 -30.39
C PRO A 89 -7.16 -12.23 -30.22
N ARG A 90 -8.30 -11.60 -30.53
CA ARG A 90 -8.47 -10.13 -30.41
C ARG A 90 -8.00 -9.59 -29.05
N LYS A 91 -8.34 -10.28 -27.95
CA LYS A 91 -7.93 -9.90 -26.59
C LYS A 91 -6.41 -9.88 -26.38
N GLU A 92 -5.66 -10.66 -27.14
CA GLU A 92 -4.20 -10.82 -27.03
C GLU A 92 -3.44 -9.93 -28.02
N MET A 93 -4.12 -9.39 -29.03
CA MET A 93 -3.49 -8.56 -30.08
C MET A 93 -2.71 -7.37 -29.51
N ARG A 94 -3.23 -6.72 -28.46
CA ARG A 94 -2.53 -5.61 -27.80
C ARG A 94 -1.20 -6.07 -27.21
N LYS A 95 -1.22 -7.17 -26.43
CA LYS A 95 -0.02 -7.74 -25.82
C LYS A 95 0.99 -8.16 -26.88
N HIS A 96 0.53 -8.83 -27.93
CA HIS A 96 1.38 -9.18 -29.06
C HIS A 96 2.08 -7.95 -29.63
N GLN A 97 1.36 -6.87 -29.94
CA GLN A 97 1.95 -5.65 -30.49
C GLN A 97 2.92 -4.95 -29.53
N THR A 98 2.63 -4.94 -28.22
CA THR A 98 3.44 -4.23 -27.23
C THR A 98 4.66 -5.01 -26.73
N GLU A 99 4.61 -6.34 -26.72
CA GLU A 99 5.64 -7.17 -26.07
C GLU A 99 6.34 -8.14 -27.02
N GLU A 100 5.64 -8.67 -28.03
CA GLU A 100 6.08 -9.87 -28.76
C GLU A 100 6.42 -9.60 -30.23
N CYS A 101 5.71 -8.70 -30.90
CA CYS A 101 5.82 -8.47 -32.34
C CYS A 101 7.19 -7.89 -32.70
N GLU A 102 7.99 -8.66 -33.46
CA GLU A 102 9.36 -8.27 -33.83
C GLU A 102 9.43 -7.30 -35.01
N GLU A 103 8.39 -7.29 -35.86
CA GLU A 103 8.30 -6.44 -37.04
C GLU A 103 7.64 -5.08 -36.78
N ILE A 104 7.06 -4.86 -35.59
CA ILE A 104 6.46 -3.58 -35.23
C ILE A 104 7.54 -2.50 -35.13
N VAL A 105 7.23 -1.32 -35.66
CA VAL A 105 8.12 -0.16 -35.63
C VAL A 105 7.84 0.63 -34.36
N VAL A 106 8.86 0.75 -33.50
CA VAL A 106 8.78 1.42 -32.19
C VAL A 106 10.00 2.32 -31.98
N GLU A 107 9.86 3.29 -31.08
CA GLU A 107 10.98 4.09 -30.59
C GLU A 107 11.66 3.42 -29.39
N CYS A 108 12.85 3.90 -29.04
CA CYS A 108 13.55 3.46 -27.83
C CYS A 108 12.74 3.87 -26.58
N ASP A 109 12.48 2.92 -25.68
CA ASP A 109 11.75 3.18 -24.44
C ASP A 109 12.45 4.21 -23.53
N CYS A 110 13.78 4.32 -23.66
CA CYS A 110 14.58 5.29 -22.92
C CYS A 110 14.65 6.68 -23.59
N LYS A 111 13.95 6.92 -24.71
CA LYS A 111 13.94 8.22 -25.39
C LYS A 111 13.43 9.34 -24.47
N SER A 112 12.38 9.07 -23.70
CA SER A 112 11.77 10.03 -22.77
C SER A 112 12.69 10.45 -21.62
N ILE A 113 13.70 9.62 -21.28
CA ILE A 113 14.67 9.88 -20.22
C ILE A 113 16.06 10.29 -20.76
N GLY A 114 16.14 10.58 -22.07
CA GLY A 114 17.33 11.17 -22.70
C GLY A 114 18.22 10.19 -23.46
N CYS A 115 17.69 9.10 -24.02
CA CYS A 115 18.45 8.30 -24.96
C CYS A 115 18.62 9.02 -26.31
N ASP A 116 19.86 9.09 -26.79
CA ASP A 116 20.23 9.73 -28.06
C ASP A 116 19.77 8.94 -29.32
N TYR A 117 19.19 7.76 -29.13
CA TYR A 117 18.61 6.96 -30.21
C TYR A 117 17.23 7.52 -30.61
N THR A 118 17.24 8.41 -31.60
CA THR A 118 16.04 9.14 -32.07
C THR A 118 15.27 8.43 -33.20
N LYS A 119 15.80 7.32 -33.72
CA LYS A 119 15.19 6.59 -34.83
C LYS A 119 14.06 5.68 -34.33
N VAL A 120 12.97 5.64 -35.10
CA VAL A 120 11.99 4.56 -35.02
C VAL A 120 12.45 3.41 -35.89
N SER A 121 12.49 2.21 -35.31
CA SER A 121 13.05 1.01 -35.96
C SER A 121 12.20 -0.22 -35.62
N LYS A 122 12.36 -1.31 -36.36
CA LYS A 122 11.69 -2.57 -36.00
C LYS A 122 12.19 -3.06 -34.65
N ARG A 123 11.31 -3.63 -33.82
CA ARG A 123 11.68 -4.16 -32.49
C ARG A 123 12.90 -5.09 -32.55
N LYS A 124 12.99 -5.96 -33.56
CA LYS A 124 14.16 -6.85 -33.76
C LYS A 124 15.49 -6.10 -33.94
N GLU A 125 15.47 -4.96 -34.64
CA GLU A 125 16.67 -4.12 -34.87
C GLU A 125 17.02 -3.35 -33.59
N LEU A 126 16.01 -2.91 -32.85
CA LEU A 126 16.16 -2.20 -31.59
C LEU A 126 16.81 -3.07 -30.50
N ARG A 127 16.67 -4.41 -30.55
CA ARG A 127 17.39 -5.32 -29.64
C ARG A 127 18.90 -5.16 -29.70
N LYS A 128 19.45 -4.91 -30.89
CA LYS A 128 20.90 -4.64 -31.02
C LYS A 128 21.28 -3.34 -30.30
N HIS A 129 20.49 -2.29 -30.51
CA HIS A 129 20.67 -1.03 -29.79
C HIS A 129 20.59 -1.22 -28.27
N TYR A 130 19.59 -1.95 -27.74
CA TYR A 130 19.48 -2.20 -26.30
C TYR A 130 20.66 -2.97 -25.73
N LYS A 131 21.24 -3.89 -26.49
CA LYS A 131 22.45 -4.60 -26.08
C LYS A 131 23.66 -3.66 -26.02
N ASP A 132 23.87 -2.88 -27.09
CA ASP A 132 25.02 -1.99 -27.25
C ASP A 132 24.97 -0.78 -26.29
N ALA A 133 23.77 -0.27 -26.00
CA ALA A 133 23.53 0.89 -25.13
C ALA A 133 23.10 0.53 -23.69
N SER A 134 23.13 -0.75 -23.31
CA SER A 134 22.65 -1.25 -22.01
C SER A 134 23.21 -0.47 -20.81
N ARG A 135 24.53 -0.27 -20.76
CA ARG A 135 25.19 0.50 -19.69
C ARG A 135 24.72 1.95 -19.64
N PHE A 136 24.56 2.58 -20.81
CA PHE A 136 24.10 3.96 -20.92
C PHE A 136 22.63 4.10 -20.48
N HIS A 137 21.76 3.17 -20.88
CA HIS A 137 20.36 3.14 -20.42
C HIS A 137 20.24 2.95 -18.92
N ILE A 138 21.06 2.07 -18.31
CA ILE A 138 21.10 1.91 -16.85
C ILE A 138 21.50 3.21 -16.17
N GLN A 139 22.49 3.93 -16.70
CA GLN A 139 22.90 5.24 -16.16
C GLN A 139 21.79 6.29 -16.27
N LEU A 140 21.09 6.35 -17.41
CA LEU A 140 19.94 7.25 -17.59
C LEU A 140 18.80 6.91 -16.62
N LEU A 141 18.50 5.63 -16.44
CA LEU A 141 17.48 5.16 -15.49
C LEU A 141 17.85 5.50 -14.05
N LEU A 142 19.10 5.27 -13.64
CA LEU A 142 19.57 5.63 -12.30
C LEU A 142 19.48 7.14 -12.06
N ARG A 143 19.90 7.97 -13.02
CA ARG A 143 19.76 9.43 -12.93
C ARG A 143 18.30 9.84 -12.80
N PHE A 144 17.43 9.31 -13.65
CA PHE A 144 16.00 9.60 -13.62
C PHE A 144 15.36 9.16 -12.29
N ILE A 145 15.75 8.00 -11.73
CA ILE A 145 15.30 7.54 -10.42
C ILE A 145 15.80 8.45 -9.30
N PHE A 146 17.07 8.90 -9.34
CA PHE A 146 17.59 9.84 -8.33
C PHE A 146 16.95 11.22 -8.44
N GLU A 147 16.64 11.70 -9.65
CA GLU A 147 15.89 12.93 -9.88
C GLU A 147 14.45 12.80 -9.37
N LEU A 148 13.76 11.70 -9.68
CA LEU A 148 12.43 11.40 -9.12
C LEU A 148 12.48 11.24 -7.61
N GLN A 149 13.49 10.59 -7.05
CA GLN A 149 13.68 10.46 -5.61
C GLN A 149 13.92 11.83 -4.98
N GLY A 150 14.71 12.69 -5.62
CA GLY A 150 14.94 14.07 -5.22
C GLY A 150 13.66 14.91 -5.30
N GLU A 151 12.87 14.80 -6.37
CA GLU A 151 11.56 15.45 -6.48
C GLU A 151 10.57 14.91 -5.46
N MET A 152 10.57 13.60 -5.21
CA MET A 152 9.78 12.96 -4.16
C MET A 152 10.26 13.40 -2.78
N GLN A 153 11.56 13.55 -2.52
CA GLN A 153 12.11 14.07 -1.26
C GLN A 153 11.93 15.57 -1.08
N ASN A 154 11.83 16.32 -2.17
CA ASN A 154 11.48 17.74 -2.20
C ASN A 154 9.96 17.97 -2.08
N ARG A 155 9.12 16.98 -2.47
CA ARG A 155 7.67 16.94 -2.24
C ARG A 155 7.27 16.25 -0.92
N ALA A 156 8.11 15.35 -0.39
CA ALA A 156 7.96 14.65 0.87
C ALA A 156 8.14 15.48 2.16
N PRO A 157 8.72 16.71 2.20
CA PRO A 157 8.73 17.47 3.43
C PRO A 157 7.32 17.92 3.83
N LYS A 158 6.31 17.65 2.99
CA LYS A 158 4.90 17.90 3.30
C LYS A 158 4.14 16.67 3.80
N PHE A 159 4.74 15.48 3.83
CA PHE A 159 4.02 14.23 4.10
C PHE A 159 4.66 13.30 5.14
N GLU A 160 5.72 13.69 5.84
CA GLU A 160 6.03 13.04 7.13
C GLU A 160 5.13 13.63 8.22
N ASN A 161 3.96 13.01 8.39
CA ASN A 161 3.08 12.81 9.58
C ASN A 161 2.99 13.81 10.76
N PHE A 162 3.81 14.84 10.86
CA PHE A 162 3.74 15.88 11.88
C PHE A 162 2.90 17.07 11.40
N ALA A 163 3.09 17.53 10.16
CA ALA A 163 2.36 18.69 9.62
C ALA A 163 0.86 18.41 9.44
N THR A 164 0.46 17.24 8.94
CA THR A 164 -0.95 16.88 8.77
C THR A 164 -1.63 16.61 10.10
N LYS A 165 -0.95 15.96 11.05
CA LYS A 165 -1.47 15.75 12.41
C LYS A 165 -1.61 17.08 13.16
N GLN A 166 -0.64 17.98 13.00
CA GLN A 166 -0.70 19.31 13.61
C GLN A 166 -1.78 20.18 12.95
N LEU A 167 -1.90 20.20 11.62
CA LEU A 167 -2.96 20.94 10.93
C LEU A 167 -4.36 20.40 11.26
N VAL A 168 -4.52 19.08 11.37
CA VAL A 168 -5.78 18.46 11.80
C VAL A 168 -6.05 18.78 13.27
N LEU A 169 -5.04 18.73 14.15
CA LEU A 169 -5.18 19.08 15.55
C LEU A 169 -5.51 20.57 15.74
N ASP A 170 -4.90 21.44 14.93
CA ASP A 170 -5.14 22.89 14.92
C ASP A 170 -6.56 23.19 14.42
N GLU A 171 -7.04 22.51 13.37
CA GLU A 171 -8.40 22.71 12.88
C GLU A 171 -9.44 22.10 13.83
N VAL A 172 -9.14 20.96 14.47
CA VAL A 172 -9.98 20.39 15.54
C VAL A 172 -10.05 21.34 16.74
N ASN A 173 -8.93 21.93 17.15
CA ASN A 173 -8.91 22.93 18.22
C ASN A 173 -9.67 24.19 17.82
N ARG A 174 -9.53 24.67 16.59
CA ARG A 174 -10.26 25.83 16.06
C ARG A 174 -11.77 25.60 16.03
N VAL A 175 -12.21 24.41 15.60
CA VAL A 175 -13.63 24.01 15.63
C VAL A 175 -14.13 23.89 17.07
N LYS A 176 -13.35 23.29 17.97
CA LYS A 176 -13.67 23.19 19.40
C LYS A 176 -13.83 24.57 20.05
N ASP A 177 -12.96 25.53 19.73
CA ASP A 177 -13.02 26.89 20.27
C ASP A 177 -14.25 27.63 19.73
N ALA A 178 -14.57 27.45 18.43
CA ALA A 178 -15.77 28.03 17.82
C ALA A 178 -17.06 27.48 18.44
N ILE A 179 -17.14 26.16 18.68
CA ILE A 179 -18.27 25.53 19.38
C ILE A 179 -18.38 26.06 20.81
N SER A 180 -17.26 26.16 21.53
CA SER A 180 -17.24 26.67 22.91
C SER A 180 -17.71 28.13 23.00
N ALA A 181 -17.36 28.97 22.02
CA ALA A 181 -17.84 30.34 21.92
C ALA A 181 -19.36 30.41 21.66
N GLU A 182 -19.88 29.55 20.80
CA GLU A 182 -21.33 29.46 20.55
C GLU A 182 -22.10 28.95 21.77
N ILE A 183 -21.56 27.97 22.51
CA ILE A 183 -22.16 27.49 23.78
C ILE A 183 -22.25 28.65 24.78
N LYS A 184 -21.17 29.41 24.99
CA LYS A 184 -21.19 30.59 25.87
C LYS A 184 -22.21 31.64 25.44
N THR A 185 -22.36 31.84 24.12
CA THR A 185 -23.34 32.78 23.57
C THR A 185 -24.77 32.29 23.77
N MET A 186 -25.01 30.99 23.65
CA MET A 186 -26.30 30.38 23.98
C MET A 186 -26.60 30.46 25.48
N GLU A 187 -25.63 30.23 26.34
CA GLU A 187 -25.76 30.37 27.80
C GLU A 187 -26.13 31.80 28.20
N SER A 188 -25.50 32.82 27.61
CA SER A 188 -25.84 34.22 27.90
C SER A 188 -27.25 34.58 27.43
N LYS A 189 -27.66 34.08 26.25
CA LYS A 189 -29.02 34.25 25.72
C LYS A 189 -30.05 33.53 26.60
N PHE A 190 -29.75 32.32 27.06
CA PHE A 190 -30.61 31.56 27.96
C PHE A 190 -30.76 32.27 29.31
N SER A 191 -29.67 32.81 29.87
CA SER A 191 -29.69 33.57 31.12
C SER A 191 -30.53 34.86 30.99
N ALA A 192 -30.38 35.61 29.90
CA ALA A 192 -31.20 36.79 29.62
C ALA A 192 -32.69 36.44 29.45
N MET A 193 -32.97 35.29 28.83
CA MET A 193 -34.34 34.79 28.67
C MET A 193 -34.94 34.35 30.01
N MET A 194 -34.19 33.63 30.84
CA MET A 194 -34.61 33.24 32.18
C MET A 194 -34.87 34.45 33.08
N ALA A 195 -34.08 35.52 32.97
CA ALA A 195 -34.34 36.78 33.67
C ALA A 195 -35.68 37.41 33.23
N THR A 196 -36.00 37.34 31.94
CA THR A 196 -37.27 37.83 31.39
C THR A 196 -38.45 36.99 31.88
N VAL A 197 -38.33 35.66 31.84
CA VAL A 197 -39.33 34.72 32.36
C VAL A 197 -39.58 34.95 33.85
N ASN A 198 -38.52 35.05 34.66
CA ASN A 198 -38.64 35.35 36.09
C ASN A 198 -39.28 36.72 36.35
N GLY A 199 -39.01 37.72 35.50
CA GLY A 199 -39.68 39.01 35.55
C GLY A 199 -41.18 38.94 35.23
N LEU A 200 -41.58 38.07 34.29
CA LEU A 200 -42.99 37.81 33.96
C LEU A 200 -43.70 37.04 35.08
N ILE A 201 -43.05 36.04 35.67
CA ILE A 201 -43.57 35.27 36.83
C ILE A 201 -43.89 36.23 37.99
N ARG A 202 -42.95 37.11 38.35
CA ARG A 202 -43.18 38.13 39.41
C ARG A 202 -44.32 39.09 39.08
N ARG A 203 -44.51 39.44 37.81
CA ARG A 203 -45.64 40.29 37.37
C ARG A 203 -46.97 39.55 37.44
N LEU A 204 -47.00 38.26 37.12
CA LEU A 204 -48.18 37.40 37.30
C LEU A 204 -48.56 37.27 38.79
N GLU A 205 -47.58 37.04 39.66
CA GLU A 205 -47.78 36.99 41.12
C GLU A 205 -48.32 38.32 41.70
N ASN A 206 -47.92 39.46 41.11
CA ASN A 206 -48.40 40.79 41.51
C ASN A 206 -49.80 41.14 40.96
N VAL A 207 -50.25 40.47 39.89
CA VAL A 207 -51.61 40.64 39.33
C VAL A 207 -52.64 39.88 40.18
N ASP A 208 -52.27 38.76 40.80
CA ASP A 208 -53.14 38.03 41.74
C ASP A 208 -53.37 38.77 43.08
N SER A 209 -52.50 39.74 43.41
CA SER A 209 -52.56 40.52 44.66
C SER A 209 -53.17 41.92 44.49
N SER A 210 -53.47 42.36 43.26
CA SER A 210 -54.11 43.65 43.00
C SER A 210 -55.31 43.49 42.06
N GLY A 211 -56.49 43.28 42.66
CA GLY A 211 -57.76 43.33 41.95
C GLY A 211 -58.04 44.73 41.42
N ALA A 212 -57.64 45.04 40.18
CA ALA A 212 -58.21 46.11 39.38
C ALA A 212 -57.79 46.01 37.89
N SER A 213 -58.80 45.80 37.04
CA SER A 213 -58.97 46.30 35.67
C SER A 213 -57.73 46.82 34.92
N SER A 214 -57.24 46.07 33.92
CA SER A 214 -56.67 46.69 32.71
C SER A 214 -56.60 45.74 31.52
N SER A 215 -57.15 46.23 30.41
CA SER A 215 -57.22 45.69 29.05
C SER A 215 -55.87 45.51 28.33
N ASN A 216 -54.77 45.31 29.06
CA ASN A 216 -53.41 45.22 28.50
C ASN A 216 -52.84 43.78 28.37
N GLY A 217 -53.56 42.75 28.82
CA GLY A 217 -53.09 41.34 28.75
C GLY A 217 -52.94 40.78 27.32
N SER A 218 -53.60 41.38 26.33
CA SER A 218 -53.50 40.97 24.92
C SER A 218 -52.13 41.31 24.31
N GLY A 219 -51.53 42.44 24.69
CA GLY A 219 -50.24 42.91 24.15
C GLY A 219 -49.05 42.04 24.59
N SER A 220 -48.97 41.68 25.89
CA SER A 220 -47.92 40.80 26.40
C SER A 220 -47.99 39.38 25.82
N ASN A 221 -49.19 38.82 25.65
CA ASN A 221 -49.35 37.50 25.03
C ASN A 221 -48.97 37.51 23.53
N ALA A 222 -49.21 38.63 22.83
CA ALA A 222 -48.79 38.79 21.44
C ALA A 222 -47.26 38.98 21.29
N GLU A 223 -46.60 39.57 22.29
CA GLU A 223 -45.14 39.70 22.36
C GLU A 223 -44.47 38.32 22.58
N ILE A 224 -44.99 37.54 23.54
CA ILE A 224 -44.52 36.17 23.85
C ILE A 224 -44.65 35.27 22.62
N ARG A 225 -45.81 35.25 21.95
CA ARG A 225 -46.01 34.46 20.72
C ARG A 225 -45.06 34.85 19.59
N ARG A 226 -44.71 36.15 19.47
CA ARG A 226 -43.73 36.62 18.48
C ARG A 226 -42.32 36.13 18.79
N ILE A 227 -41.95 36.04 20.07
CA ILE A 227 -40.65 35.51 20.52
C ILE A 227 -40.59 34.00 20.28
N GLU A 228 -41.65 33.25 20.65
CA GLU A 228 -41.75 31.80 20.39
C GLU A 228 -41.63 31.49 18.90
N MET A 229 -42.32 32.24 18.03
CA MET A 229 -42.24 32.05 16.58
C MET A 229 -40.83 32.34 16.03
N ARG A 230 -40.14 33.34 16.58
CA ARG A 230 -38.75 33.67 16.19
C ARG A 230 -37.77 32.59 16.66
N MET A 231 -37.95 32.07 17.87
CA MET A 231 -37.16 30.96 18.41
C MET A 231 -37.36 29.68 17.63
N GLY A 232 -38.61 29.32 17.30
CA GLY A 232 -38.92 28.14 16.48
C GLY A 232 -38.19 28.17 15.14
N LYS A 233 -38.20 29.33 14.46
CA LYS A 233 -37.47 29.51 13.19
C LYS A 233 -35.96 29.37 13.33
N GLU A 234 -35.35 29.88 14.40
CA GLU A 234 -33.91 29.69 14.60
C GLU A 234 -33.54 28.28 15.02
N ILE A 235 -34.39 27.59 15.80
CA ILE A 235 -34.21 26.17 16.11
C ILE A 235 -34.23 25.33 14.84
N GLU A 236 -35.22 25.54 13.96
CA GLU A 236 -35.30 24.84 12.67
C GLU A 236 -34.05 25.10 11.80
N LYS A 237 -33.58 26.34 11.76
CA LYS A 237 -32.39 26.72 10.98
C LYS A 237 -31.11 26.09 11.52
N LEU A 238 -30.96 26.05 12.85
CA LEU A 238 -29.84 25.37 13.50
C LEU A 238 -29.90 23.85 13.31
N GLN A 239 -31.08 23.24 13.40
CA GLN A 239 -31.28 21.82 13.12
C GLN A 239 -30.91 21.48 11.67
N ALA A 240 -31.34 22.28 10.69
CA ALA A 240 -30.98 22.07 9.29
C ALA A 240 -29.47 22.20 9.04
N LYS A 241 -28.81 23.15 9.71
CA LYS A 241 -27.35 23.30 9.63
C LYS A 241 -26.62 22.12 10.28
N ASN A 242 -27.11 21.65 11.43
CA ASN A 242 -26.53 20.50 12.13
C ASN A 242 -26.62 19.22 11.28
N ASN A 243 -27.79 18.94 10.70
CA ASN A 243 -27.98 17.78 9.82
C ASN A 243 -27.07 17.81 8.58
N ARG A 244 -26.80 19.02 8.04
CA ARG A 244 -25.82 19.19 6.94
C ARG A 244 -24.40 18.88 7.38
N LEU A 245 -23.97 19.40 8.53
CA LEU A 245 -22.63 19.17 9.08
C LEU A 245 -22.41 17.69 9.42
N GLU A 246 -23.40 17.03 10.01
CA GLU A 246 -23.35 15.59 10.30
C GLU A 246 -23.22 14.76 9.01
N THR A 247 -23.90 15.17 7.94
CA THR A 247 -23.78 14.50 6.63
C THR A 247 -22.39 14.71 6.01
N GLN A 248 -21.87 15.94 6.05
CA GLN A 248 -20.50 16.23 5.56
C GLN A 248 -19.43 15.49 6.37
N LEU A 249 -19.61 15.37 7.69
CA LEU A 249 -18.70 14.62 8.55
C LEU A 249 -18.69 13.13 8.16
N ARG A 250 -19.86 12.53 7.94
CA ARG A 250 -19.98 11.13 7.50
C ARG A 250 -19.28 10.90 6.15
N GLU A 251 -19.51 11.76 5.16
CA GLU A 251 -18.86 11.66 3.85
C GLU A 251 -17.34 11.79 3.94
N ALA A 252 -16.84 12.69 4.80
CA ALA A 252 -15.40 12.86 5.05
C ALA A 252 -14.78 11.62 5.72
N MET A 253 -15.48 11.01 6.68
CA MET A 253 -15.04 9.78 7.34
C MET A 253 -14.94 8.60 6.35
N GLU A 254 -15.96 8.43 5.49
CA GLU A 254 -15.91 7.40 4.44
C GLU A 254 -14.79 7.64 3.42
N ALA A 255 -14.51 8.91 3.08
CA ALA A 255 -13.39 9.25 2.21
C ALA A 255 -12.04 8.91 2.86
N MET A 256 -11.87 9.18 4.16
CA MET A 256 -10.67 8.83 4.90
C MET A 256 -10.43 7.31 4.92
N GLU A 257 -11.48 6.51 5.16
CA GLU A 257 -11.39 5.06 5.14
C GLU A 257 -10.96 4.52 3.76
N ARG A 258 -11.52 5.09 2.67
CA ARG A 258 -11.09 4.75 1.29
C ARG A 258 -9.62 5.08 1.04
N TYR A 259 -9.09 6.16 1.62
CA TYR A 259 -7.68 6.52 1.49
C TYR A 259 -6.78 5.63 2.34
N GLN A 260 -7.18 5.26 3.57
CA GLN A 260 -6.45 4.29 4.38
C GLN A 260 -6.28 2.95 3.65
N ASN A 261 -7.36 2.43 3.06
CA ASN A 261 -7.30 1.17 2.29
C ASN A 261 -6.34 1.27 1.09
N LYS A 262 -6.27 2.43 0.42
CA LYS A 262 -5.30 2.66 -0.67
C LYS A 262 -3.86 2.73 -0.17
N ILE A 263 -3.62 3.35 0.99
CA ILE A 263 -2.29 3.41 1.59
C ILE A 263 -1.81 2.00 1.95
N GLU A 264 -2.66 1.18 2.58
CA GLU A 264 -2.31 -0.21 2.89
C GLU A 264 -2.01 -1.04 1.65
N GLN A 265 -2.77 -0.86 0.56
CA GLN A 265 -2.48 -1.52 -0.72
C GLN A 265 -1.13 -1.08 -1.31
N ILE A 266 -0.80 0.21 -1.22
CA ILE A 266 0.49 0.73 -1.68
C ILE A 266 1.62 0.15 -0.83
N ASP A 267 1.49 0.14 0.50
CA ASP A 267 2.50 -0.43 1.41
C ASP A 267 2.75 -1.92 1.12
N GLN A 268 1.69 -2.70 0.89
CA GLN A 268 1.82 -4.11 0.47
C GLN A 268 2.54 -4.24 -0.87
N SER A 269 2.20 -3.40 -1.86
CA SER A 269 2.88 -3.40 -3.16
C SER A 269 4.34 -3.01 -3.04
N VAL A 270 4.67 -2.02 -2.21
CA VAL A 270 6.04 -1.58 -1.92
C VAL A 270 6.82 -2.71 -1.24
N ALA A 271 6.22 -3.42 -0.28
CA ALA A 271 6.87 -4.57 0.37
C ALA A 271 7.20 -5.69 -0.63
N VAL A 272 6.27 -6.02 -1.53
CA VAL A 272 6.49 -7.03 -2.59
C VAL A 272 7.56 -6.57 -3.58
N ILE A 273 7.51 -5.31 -4.01
CA ILE A 273 8.52 -4.73 -4.92
C ILE A 273 9.89 -4.71 -4.23
N THR A 274 9.97 -4.35 -2.95
CA THR A 274 11.22 -4.34 -2.16
C THR A 274 11.80 -5.74 -2.02
N ALA A 275 10.97 -6.75 -1.78
CA ALA A 275 11.40 -8.15 -1.75
C ALA A 275 11.93 -8.60 -3.11
N ARG A 276 11.22 -8.29 -4.20
CA ARG A 276 11.68 -8.58 -5.57
C ARG A 276 12.95 -7.81 -5.94
N PHE A 277 13.12 -6.59 -5.46
CA PHE A 277 14.36 -5.83 -5.62
C PHE A 277 15.51 -6.42 -4.82
N ALA A 278 15.28 -6.99 -3.64
CA ALA A 278 16.29 -7.73 -2.91
C ALA A 278 16.72 -9.03 -3.63
N ASP A 279 15.79 -9.66 -4.36
CA ASP A 279 16.08 -10.84 -5.20
C ASP A 279 16.78 -10.47 -6.53
N LEU A 280 16.51 -9.26 -7.05
CA LEU A 280 17.05 -8.74 -8.31
C LEU A 280 18.28 -7.84 -8.13
N GLU A 281 18.60 -7.41 -6.91
CA GLU A 281 19.89 -6.82 -6.60
C GLU A 281 20.92 -7.85 -7.07
N PRO A 282 21.78 -7.52 -8.06
CA PRO A 282 22.94 -8.35 -8.28
C PRO A 282 23.61 -8.42 -6.91
N ARG A 283 23.83 -9.63 -6.40
CA ARG A 283 24.81 -9.85 -5.33
C ARG A 283 26.08 -9.23 -5.85
N GLU A 284 26.29 -7.95 -5.56
CA GLU A 284 27.50 -7.21 -5.85
C GLU A 284 28.60 -8.15 -5.37
N PRO A 285 29.50 -8.60 -6.25
CA PRO A 285 30.67 -9.34 -5.82
C PRO A 285 31.62 -8.32 -5.18
N SER A 286 31.20 -7.71 -4.07
CA SER A 286 32.10 -7.66 -2.94
C SER A 286 32.26 -9.11 -2.50
N GLN A 287 33.10 -9.86 -3.22
CA GLN A 287 33.91 -10.94 -2.65
C GLN A 287 34.71 -10.32 -1.50
N THR A 288 34.04 -10.00 -0.40
CA THR A 288 34.59 -10.26 0.90
C THR A 288 34.81 -11.77 0.87
N LYS A 289 36.06 -12.15 0.66
CA LYS A 289 36.54 -13.53 0.79
C LYS A 289 35.81 -14.13 1.99
N VAL A 290 34.87 -15.03 1.73
CA VAL A 290 34.13 -15.69 2.80
C VAL A 290 35.17 -16.50 3.56
N ASN A 291 35.33 -16.21 4.85
CA ASN A 291 36.32 -16.88 5.66
C ASN A 291 35.72 -18.17 6.20
N TYR A 292 36.46 -19.27 6.03
CA TYR A 292 36.10 -20.62 6.44
C TYR A 292 37.08 -21.18 7.48
N ASN A 293 37.65 -20.30 8.31
CA ASN A 293 38.66 -20.67 9.30
C ASN A 293 38.32 -20.15 10.70
N GLY A 294 37.05 -19.79 10.95
CA GLY A 294 36.59 -19.25 12.21
C GLY A 294 37.01 -17.80 12.47
N VAL A 295 37.61 -17.10 11.50
CA VAL A 295 38.06 -15.71 11.69
C VAL A 295 37.27 -14.72 10.84
N LEU A 296 36.71 -13.70 11.48
CA LEU A 296 36.15 -12.51 10.85
C LEU A 296 37.06 -11.31 11.10
N LEU A 297 37.40 -10.57 10.05
CA LEU A 297 37.94 -9.21 10.16
C LEU A 297 36.97 -8.26 9.47
N TRP A 298 36.22 -7.51 10.26
CA TRP A 298 35.17 -6.62 9.80
C TRP A 298 35.63 -5.17 9.78
N LYS A 299 35.83 -4.64 8.59
CA LYS A 299 36.08 -3.22 8.33
C LYS A 299 34.74 -2.48 8.25
N ILE A 300 34.57 -1.45 9.07
CA ILE A 300 33.39 -0.57 9.05
C ILE A 300 33.84 0.83 8.66
N GLU A 301 33.52 1.23 7.43
CA GLU A 301 33.80 2.57 6.90
C GLU A 301 32.63 3.52 7.16
N GLY A 302 32.86 4.84 7.18
CA GLY A 302 31.77 5.80 7.35
C GLY A 302 31.19 5.80 8.77
N TYR A 303 32.05 5.61 9.78
CA TYR A 303 31.63 5.50 11.18
C TYR A 303 30.78 6.70 11.63
N GLN A 304 31.19 7.94 11.30
CA GLN A 304 30.48 9.15 11.72
C GLN A 304 29.04 9.15 11.19
N ARG A 305 28.86 8.89 9.90
CA ARG A 305 27.52 8.81 9.28
C ARG A 305 26.69 7.70 9.91
N LYS A 306 27.24 6.49 10.03
CA LYS A 306 26.54 5.33 10.61
C LYS A 306 26.14 5.56 12.07
N ARG A 307 26.96 6.28 12.83
CA ARG A 307 26.63 6.71 14.19
C ARG A 307 25.50 7.74 14.19
N GLN A 308 25.56 8.74 13.31
CA GLN A 308 24.50 9.74 13.20
C GLN A 308 23.15 9.10 12.80
N ASP A 309 23.17 8.17 11.85
CA ASP A 309 21.99 7.41 11.43
C ASP A 309 21.39 6.60 12.60
N ALA A 310 22.24 6.04 13.47
CA ALA A 310 21.79 5.33 14.67
C ALA A 310 21.24 6.25 15.76
N ILE A 311 21.78 7.47 15.92
CA ILE A 311 21.26 8.51 16.83
C ILE A 311 19.88 8.98 16.34
N ASN A 312 19.75 9.26 15.05
CA ASN A 312 18.53 9.77 14.43
C ASN A 312 17.44 8.69 14.26
N GLY A 313 17.74 7.42 14.56
CA GLY A 313 16.79 6.31 14.41
C GLY A 313 16.62 5.80 12.98
N VAL A 314 17.36 6.33 12.00
CA VAL A 314 17.29 5.95 10.58
C VAL A 314 17.77 4.51 10.36
N LYS A 315 18.93 4.16 10.93
CA LYS A 315 19.49 2.82 10.85
C LYS A 315 20.23 2.49 12.14
N THR A 316 19.52 1.85 13.07
CA THR A 316 20.02 1.61 14.44
C THR A 316 20.94 0.40 14.56
N THR A 317 21.00 -0.47 13.54
CA THR A 317 21.80 -1.71 13.56
C THR A 317 22.52 -1.97 12.26
N ILE A 318 23.68 -2.64 12.38
CA ILE A 318 24.49 -3.07 11.24
C ILE A 318 24.95 -4.50 11.50
N PHE A 319 24.96 -5.33 10.46
CA PHE A 319 25.48 -6.69 10.49
C PHE A 319 26.82 -6.76 9.75
N SER A 320 27.70 -7.64 10.20
CA SER A 320 28.90 -8.00 9.44
C SER A 320 28.55 -8.93 8.28
N PRO A 321 29.47 -9.10 7.30
CA PRO A 321 29.47 -10.29 6.47
C PRO A 321 29.46 -11.56 7.32
N TYR A 322 28.87 -12.63 6.80
CA TYR A 322 28.93 -13.93 7.46
C TYR A 322 30.31 -14.59 7.25
N PHE A 323 30.67 -15.46 8.18
CA PHE A 323 31.87 -16.28 8.14
C PHE A 323 31.57 -17.66 8.73
N TYR A 324 32.45 -18.62 8.48
CA TYR A 324 32.28 -20.00 8.88
C TYR A 324 33.45 -20.50 9.72
N THR A 325 33.20 -21.48 10.59
CA THR A 325 34.28 -22.18 11.32
C THR A 325 35.14 -23.03 10.39
N SER A 326 34.55 -23.62 9.34
CA SER A 326 35.18 -24.47 8.33
C SER A 326 34.36 -24.43 7.03
N GLU A 327 34.85 -25.02 5.94
CA GLU A 327 34.16 -25.06 4.63
C GLU A 327 32.71 -25.57 4.72
N PHE A 328 32.47 -26.53 5.61
CA PHE A 328 31.16 -27.14 5.87
C PHE A 328 30.71 -26.92 7.33
N GLY A 329 31.21 -25.87 7.99
CA GLY A 329 31.01 -25.61 9.42
C GLY A 329 29.84 -24.70 9.75
N TYR A 330 29.82 -24.19 10.99
CA TYR A 330 28.78 -23.28 11.47
C TYR A 330 28.85 -21.93 10.76
N LYS A 331 27.68 -21.39 10.37
CA LYS A 331 27.54 -20.06 9.78
C LYS A 331 27.28 -19.03 10.88
N MET A 332 28.04 -17.93 10.88
CA MET A 332 28.00 -16.93 11.96
C MET A 332 28.16 -15.52 11.41
N CYS A 333 27.70 -14.52 12.17
CA CYS A 333 27.98 -13.11 11.89
C CYS A 333 28.03 -12.29 13.19
N ALA A 334 28.37 -11.01 13.07
CA ALA A 334 28.33 -10.04 14.15
C ALA A 334 27.21 -9.02 13.91
N LYS A 335 26.64 -8.49 15.00
CA LYS A 335 25.67 -7.40 14.97
C LYS A 335 26.10 -6.27 15.89
N ILE A 336 26.06 -5.03 15.41
CA ILE A 336 26.48 -3.85 16.17
C ILE A 336 25.38 -2.79 16.24
N TYR A 337 25.30 -2.14 17.40
CA TYR A 337 24.53 -0.94 17.64
C TYR A 337 25.49 0.21 17.94
N MET A 338 25.62 1.13 16.99
CA MET A 338 26.56 2.26 17.07
C MET A 338 26.21 3.27 18.16
N ASN A 339 24.95 3.27 18.61
CA ASN A 339 24.43 4.16 19.66
C ASN A 339 23.82 3.37 20.84
N GLY A 340 24.30 2.14 21.07
CA GLY A 340 23.91 1.31 22.19
C GLY A 340 22.55 0.62 22.05
N TYR A 341 22.27 -0.29 22.97
CA TYR A 341 21.05 -1.11 23.00
C TYR A 341 20.54 -1.30 24.44
N GLY A 342 19.22 -1.23 24.63
CA GLY A 342 18.57 -1.40 25.94
C GLY A 342 18.90 -0.29 26.94
N PHE A 343 19.12 -0.66 28.21
CA PHE A 343 19.35 0.28 29.33
C PHE A 343 20.58 1.21 29.15
N ARG A 344 21.47 0.92 28.20
CA ARG A 344 22.69 1.72 27.93
C ARG A 344 22.72 2.29 26.51
N LYS A 345 21.55 2.49 25.91
CA LYS A 345 21.38 3.32 24.72
C LYS A 345 22.05 4.69 24.97
N GLU A 346 22.66 5.27 23.93
CA GLU A 346 23.29 6.61 23.94
C GLU A 346 24.62 6.75 24.71
N SER A 347 25.05 5.73 25.47
CA SER A 347 26.29 5.79 26.26
C SER A 347 27.39 4.84 25.81
N HIS A 348 27.03 3.69 25.24
CA HIS A 348 27.98 2.64 24.87
C HIS A 348 27.70 2.10 23.46
N LEU A 349 28.75 1.62 22.79
CA LEU A 349 28.63 0.77 21.62
C LEU A 349 28.34 -0.66 22.07
N SER A 350 27.34 -1.30 21.45
CA SER A 350 26.94 -2.68 21.78
C SER A 350 27.22 -3.61 20.62
N LEU A 351 28.05 -4.62 20.86
CA LEU A 351 28.44 -5.64 19.88
C LEU A 351 27.90 -7.01 20.30
N PHE A 352 27.43 -7.77 19.33
CA PHE A 352 26.82 -9.08 19.53
C PHE A 352 27.37 -10.10 18.53
N PHE A 353 27.43 -11.34 18.98
CA PHE A 353 27.72 -12.51 18.18
C PHE A 353 26.42 -13.24 17.83
N VAL A 354 26.28 -13.68 16.58
CA VAL A 354 25.05 -14.30 16.06
C VAL A 354 25.39 -15.60 15.35
N VAL A 355 24.73 -16.68 15.75
CA VAL A 355 24.72 -17.94 15.00
C VAL A 355 23.60 -17.88 13.97
N MET A 356 23.92 -18.23 12.72
CA MET A 356 22.99 -18.22 11.59
C MET A 356 22.70 -19.65 11.14
N LYS A 357 21.55 -19.84 10.49
CA LYS A 357 21.22 -21.12 9.84
C LYS A 357 22.19 -21.40 8.69
N GLY A 358 22.93 -22.49 8.80
CA GLY A 358 23.88 -22.98 7.80
C GLY A 358 23.33 -24.14 6.98
N ASP A 359 23.86 -24.32 5.78
CA ASP A 359 23.44 -25.39 4.85
C ASP A 359 23.79 -26.79 5.39
N TYR A 360 24.81 -26.88 6.27
CA TYR A 360 25.32 -28.12 6.84
C TYR A 360 24.95 -28.32 8.31
N ASP A 361 24.00 -27.54 8.85
CA ASP A 361 23.61 -27.59 10.27
C ASP A 361 23.16 -28.99 10.72
N ALA A 362 22.64 -29.81 9.80
CA ALA A 362 22.24 -31.19 10.07
C ALA A 362 23.42 -32.14 10.36
N LEU A 363 24.63 -31.78 9.93
CA LEU A 363 25.87 -32.53 10.13
C LEU A 363 26.68 -32.02 11.34
N GLN A 364 26.27 -30.89 11.93
CA GLN A 364 26.96 -30.26 13.04
C GLN A 364 26.46 -30.76 14.41
N THR A 365 27.32 -30.66 15.41
CA THR A 365 26.97 -30.93 16.82
C THR A 365 26.30 -29.71 17.45
N TRP A 366 25.22 -29.91 18.20
CA TRP A 366 24.49 -28.82 18.85
C TRP A 366 24.25 -29.09 20.34
N PRO A 367 24.18 -28.05 21.20
CA PRO A 367 24.38 -26.62 20.90
C PRO A 367 25.84 -26.31 20.51
N LEU A 368 26.09 -25.14 19.89
CA LEU A 368 27.44 -24.69 19.54
C LEU A 368 28.31 -24.69 20.80
N GLN A 369 29.46 -25.37 20.75
CA GLN A 369 30.43 -25.49 21.84
C GLN A 369 31.81 -25.04 21.34
N LYS A 370 32.04 -23.73 21.36
CA LYS A 370 33.26 -23.08 20.87
C LYS A 370 33.70 -21.99 21.83
N LYS A 371 35.00 -21.71 21.82
CA LYS A 371 35.57 -20.51 22.43
C LYS A 371 35.45 -19.36 21.43
N ILE A 372 34.85 -18.25 21.85
CA ILE A 372 34.61 -17.08 21.01
C ILE A 372 35.40 -15.90 21.58
N THR A 373 36.27 -15.34 20.74
CA THR A 373 37.04 -14.13 21.04
C THR A 373 36.54 -13.00 20.15
N MET A 374 36.04 -11.92 20.74
CA MET A 374 35.63 -10.72 20.03
C MET A 374 36.59 -9.59 20.39
N MET A 375 36.93 -8.76 19.41
CA MET A 375 37.93 -7.70 19.55
C MET A 375 37.47 -6.43 18.85
N LEU A 376 37.62 -5.28 19.51
CA LEU A 376 37.65 -3.97 18.86
C LEU A 376 39.12 -3.57 18.71
N LEU A 377 39.58 -3.43 17.47
CA LEU A 377 40.99 -3.22 17.18
C LEU A 377 41.38 -1.75 17.30
N ASP A 378 42.38 -1.49 18.13
CA ASP A 378 43.13 -0.24 18.15
C ASP A 378 44.06 -0.14 16.94
N GLN A 379 44.02 0.97 16.22
CA GLN A 379 44.80 1.23 15.01
C GLN A 379 46.09 2.03 15.27
N GLY A 380 46.38 2.33 16.54
CA GLY A 380 47.58 3.03 16.98
C GLY A 380 48.63 2.08 17.57
N ASN A 381 48.53 1.83 18.86
CA ASN A 381 49.55 1.15 19.65
C ASN A 381 49.30 -0.37 19.79
N GLY A 382 48.20 -0.89 19.24
CA GLY A 382 47.82 -2.29 19.34
C GLY A 382 47.12 -2.66 20.65
N ASP A 383 46.65 -1.68 21.42
CA ASP A 383 45.92 -1.90 22.69
C ASP A 383 44.44 -2.21 22.41
N HIS A 384 44.21 -3.41 21.89
CA HIS A 384 42.88 -3.89 21.49
C HIS A 384 41.98 -4.13 22.70
N MET A 385 40.69 -3.80 22.58
CA MET A 385 39.70 -4.26 23.54
C MET A 385 39.29 -5.68 23.17
N ILE A 386 39.48 -6.63 24.09
CA ILE A 386 39.28 -8.06 23.85
C ILE A 386 38.27 -8.59 24.86
N HIS A 387 37.36 -9.43 24.41
CA HIS A 387 36.51 -10.23 25.27
C HIS A 387 36.45 -11.67 24.75
N VAL A 388 36.61 -12.59 25.68
CA VAL A 388 36.63 -14.02 25.43
C VAL A 388 35.54 -14.66 26.26
N PHE A 389 34.73 -15.51 25.65
CA PHE A 389 33.73 -16.32 26.34
C PHE A 389 33.56 -17.66 25.63
N ASN A 390 33.08 -18.66 26.38
CA ASN A 390 32.66 -19.94 25.81
C ASN A 390 31.16 -19.87 25.51
N SER A 391 30.73 -20.48 24.41
CA SER A 391 29.30 -20.58 24.11
C SER A 391 28.58 -21.38 25.20
N ASP A 392 27.54 -20.78 25.79
CA ASP A 392 26.74 -21.37 26.86
C ASP A 392 25.73 -22.39 26.27
N PRO A 393 25.86 -23.70 26.57
CA PRO A 393 24.95 -24.73 26.06
C PRO A 393 23.47 -24.51 26.44
N GLN A 394 23.20 -23.80 27.54
CA GLN A 394 21.84 -23.54 28.01
C GLN A 394 21.18 -22.37 27.27
N SER A 395 21.98 -21.43 26.75
CA SER A 395 21.50 -20.24 26.05
C SER A 395 20.85 -20.59 24.72
N SER A 396 19.69 -19.98 24.45
CA SER A 396 19.01 -20.01 23.15
C SER A 396 19.91 -19.55 22.00
N SER A 397 20.84 -18.62 22.26
CA SER A 397 21.75 -18.02 21.27
C SER A 397 22.61 -19.05 20.52
N PHE A 398 22.91 -20.19 21.16
CA PHE A 398 23.85 -21.21 20.67
C PHE A 398 23.18 -22.52 20.30
N ARG A 399 21.85 -22.63 20.40
CA ARG A 399 21.12 -23.83 19.96
C ARG A 399 21.11 -23.93 18.43
N ARG A 400 20.69 -25.08 17.92
CA ARG A 400 20.48 -25.27 16.48
C ARG A 400 19.48 -24.23 15.94
N PRO A 401 19.81 -23.44 14.91
CA PRO A 401 18.91 -22.45 14.34
C PRO A 401 17.62 -23.06 13.81
N ASN A 402 16.50 -22.48 14.23
CA ASN A 402 15.16 -22.78 13.71
C ASN A 402 14.63 -21.68 12.76
N SER A 403 15.31 -20.54 12.71
CA SER A 403 15.11 -19.39 11.82
C SER A 403 16.45 -19.00 11.20
N ASP A 404 16.49 -17.96 10.36
CA ASP A 404 17.74 -17.53 9.70
C ASP A 404 18.85 -17.10 10.68
N MET A 405 18.47 -16.60 11.87
CA MET A 405 19.40 -16.12 12.91
C MET A 405 18.87 -16.43 14.31
N ASN A 406 19.75 -16.91 15.18
CA ASN A 406 19.45 -17.06 16.60
C ASN A 406 19.37 -15.72 17.34
N GLU A 407 18.89 -15.76 18.59
CA GLU A 407 19.02 -14.64 19.52
C GLU A 407 20.50 -14.22 19.66
N PRO A 408 20.84 -12.92 19.52
CA PRO A 408 22.23 -12.48 19.59
C PRO A 408 22.83 -12.59 20.99
N SER A 409 24.02 -13.19 21.10
CA SER A 409 24.80 -13.19 22.34
C SER A 409 25.58 -11.89 22.49
N ARG A 410 25.41 -11.18 23.61
CA ARG A 410 25.96 -9.84 23.84
C ARG A 410 27.37 -9.88 24.39
N TRP A 411 28.23 -8.99 23.90
CA TRP A 411 29.49 -8.63 24.56
C TRP A 411 29.21 -7.89 25.90
N PRO A 412 29.54 -8.45 27.08
CA PRO A 412 29.19 -7.88 28.39
C PRO A 412 29.98 -6.62 28.77
N LEU A 413 31.28 -6.57 28.46
CA LEU A 413 32.16 -5.42 28.63
C LEU A 413 31.89 -4.39 27.51
N GLN A 414 30.88 -3.56 27.72
CA GLN A 414 30.43 -2.56 26.75
C GLN A 414 31.48 -1.49 26.49
N ILE A 415 31.54 -0.97 25.27
CA ILE A 415 32.56 -0.02 24.84
C ILE A 415 32.02 1.41 25.03
N PRO A 416 32.55 2.22 25.97
CA PRO A 416 32.07 3.59 26.18
C PRO A 416 32.27 4.44 24.93
N LEU A 417 31.24 5.18 24.50
CA LEU A 417 31.34 6.00 23.30
C LEU A 417 32.38 7.11 23.43
N ASP A 418 32.59 7.65 24.64
CA ASP A 418 33.59 8.67 24.91
C ASP A 418 35.02 8.17 24.64
N GLY A 419 35.26 6.88 24.88
CA GLY A 419 36.54 6.21 24.63
C GLY A 419 36.84 5.94 23.14
N LEU A 420 35.86 6.16 22.25
CA LEU A 420 35.98 6.03 20.79
C LEU A 420 36.29 7.37 20.09
N THR A 421 36.36 8.47 20.84
CA THR A 421 36.62 9.80 20.30
C THR A 421 38.11 10.03 20.05
N SER A 422 38.45 11.02 19.21
CA SER A 422 39.83 11.40 18.88
C SER A 422 40.68 11.86 20.08
N ARG A 423 40.07 12.02 21.26
CA ARG A 423 40.74 12.41 22.51
C ARG A 423 41.21 11.22 23.35
N SER A 424 40.84 10.00 22.97
CA SER A 424 41.26 8.77 23.65
C SER A 424 42.70 8.41 23.27
N PRO A 425 43.51 7.86 24.20
CA PRO A 425 44.84 7.31 23.86
C PRO A 425 44.75 6.10 22.91
N ARG A 426 43.57 5.48 22.80
CA ARG A 426 43.29 4.37 21.87
C ARG A 426 42.61 4.90 20.61
N GLN A 427 43.14 4.52 19.45
CA GLN A 427 42.68 4.91 18.12
C GLN A 427 41.78 3.83 17.51
N PHE A 428 40.62 3.60 18.12
CA PHE A 428 39.65 2.62 17.60
C PHE A 428 38.98 3.05 16.29
N VAL A 429 38.81 4.37 16.12
CA VAL A 429 38.31 4.98 14.88
C VAL A 429 39.40 5.89 14.34
N LYS A 430 39.84 5.61 13.12
CA LYS A 430 40.85 6.37 12.39
C LYS A 430 40.42 6.49 10.94
N ASP A 431 40.56 7.68 10.35
CA ASP A 431 40.15 7.97 8.97
C ASP A 431 38.69 7.57 8.68
N ASP A 432 37.81 7.74 9.67
CA ASP A 432 36.39 7.35 9.63
C ASP A 432 36.14 5.83 9.45
N VAL A 433 37.11 5.01 9.83
CA VAL A 433 37.07 3.55 9.76
C VAL A 433 37.29 2.92 11.14
N MET A 434 36.55 1.86 11.45
CA MET A 434 36.76 1.00 12.62
C MET A 434 36.94 -0.46 12.20
N PHE A 435 37.62 -1.25 13.02
CA PHE A 435 37.83 -2.68 12.76
C PHE A 435 37.40 -3.55 13.94
N ILE A 436 36.62 -4.59 13.63
CA ILE A 436 36.20 -5.60 14.60
C ILE A 436 36.75 -6.94 14.14
N LYS A 437 37.35 -7.70 15.06
CA LYS A 437 37.83 -9.05 14.79
C LYS A 437 37.08 -10.05 15.66
N ILE A 438 36.64 -11.15 15.07
CA ILE A 438 36.06 -12.28 15.81
C ILE A 438 36.84 -13.53 15.44
N ILE A 439 37.16 -14.35 16.44
CA ILE A 439 37.85 -15.62 16.30
C ILE A 439 37.02 -16.67 17.04
N VAL A 440 36.72 -17.78 16.36
CA VAL A 440 35.95 -18.91 16.90
C VAL A 440 36.82 -20.16 16.81
N GLU A 441 37.10 -20.75 17.97
CA GLU A 441 38.05 -21.86 18.14
C GLU A 441 37.40 -23.03 18.87
N GLU A 442 38.01 -24.21 18.76
CA GLU A 442 37.62 -25.37 19.56
C GLU A 442 37.82 -25.10 21.06
N LEU A 443 36.98 -25.72 21.89
CA LEU A 443 37.22 -25.78 23.33
C LEU A 443 38.38 -26.78 23.55
N GLN A 444 39.50 -26.31 24.11
CA GLN A 444 40.60 -27.17 24.53
C GLN A 444 40.28 -27.91 25.82
#